data_AF-A0A6J6B0J7-F1
#
_entry.id   AF-A0A6J6B0J7-F1
#
_cell.length_a   1.000
_cell.length_b   1.000
_cell.length_c   1.000
_cell.angle_alpha   90.00
_cell.angle_beta   90.00
_cell.angle_gamma   90.00
#
_symmetry.space_group_name_H-M   'P 1'
#
loop_
_entity.id
_entity.type
_entity.pdbx_description
1 polymer ?
#
loop_
_entity_poly.entity_id
_entity_poly.type
_entity_poly.pdbx_seq_one_letter_code
_entity_poly.pdbx_strand_id
1 'polypeptide(L)'
;MTRVLGAALPQVLRSVAWLLLPISFIALLAWATAGSATGNTGDPLRAALWIWIAAHQIPFSLALPPSGLDGYLSYLPLGALIFPVLAIRNGIARTIERLDNDSSLVGSARAVFAIGYTFFALLASLFSKTDSIKPVWYFAFLYVLPFTLLVGSTVGRKVALGQGFLFGSRIIALLLGFSSIIFGLSLLFNISMVKDLTTVLQPGIFGGLLLLLLNILYIPNAIVATLAYFSGVGFAVGSGTLVSPFSHRLNKIPAMPLLGALPEGKSTMALIGIAFIIFAGALLASWTVALNIKVLHQSLVVAIAIAAFVGYSASGALITDAMSAVGVSTWKFTLAMAAELIAGAALALYLPRLLKRT
;
A
#
# COMPACT_ATOMS: atom_id res chain seq x y z
N MET A 1 7.35 1.92 34.41
CA MET A 1 7.53 2.77 33.20
C MET A 1 8.99 2.94 32.79
N THR A 2 9.90 3.28 33.71
CA THR A 2 11.35 3.46 33.41
C THR A 2 11.99 2.26 32.71
N ARG A 3 11.71 1.03 33.18
CA ARG A 3 12.18 -0.22 32.57
C ARG A 3 11.72 -0.38 31.11
N VAL A 4 10.46 -0.05 30.82
CA VAL A 4 9.86 -0.14 29.48
C VAL A 4 10.47 0.89 28.53
N LEU A 5 10.65 2.13 28.99
CA LEU A 5 11.32 3.18 28.24
C LEU A 5 12.76 2.80 27.88
N GLY A 6 13.53 2.30 28.85
CA GLY A 6 14.91 1.86 28.64
C GLY A 6 15.03 0.67 27.68
N ALA A 7 14.04 -0.23 27.66
CA ALA A 7 14.01 -1.34 26.70
C ALA A 7 13.63 -0.89 25.28
N ALA A 8 12.61 -0.03 25.16
CA ALA A 8 11.99 0.34 23.89
C ALA A 8 12.77 1.38 23.09
N LEU A 9 13.24 2.46 23.71
CA LEU A 9 13.86 3.59 22.99
C LEU A 9 15.08 3.17 22.16
N PRO A 10 16.03 2.36 22.66
CA PRO A 10 17.15 1.91 21.83
C PRO A 10 16.69 1.03 20.66
N GLN A 11 15.60 0.28 20.81
CA GLN A 11 15.08 -0.57 19.73
C GLN A 11 14.34 0.25 18.67
N VAL A 12 13.65 1.33 19.05
CA VAL A 12 13.08 2.31 18.10
C VAL A 12 14.19 2.84 17.19
N LEU A 13 15.28 3.35 17.78
CA LEU A 13 16.41 3.90 17.02
C LEU A 13 17.07 2.85 16.12
N ARG A 14 17.23 1.61 16.60
CA ARG A 14 17.75 0.50 15.80
C ARG A 14 16.84 0.13 14.63
N SER A 15 15.52 0.09 14.84
CA SER A 15 14.55 -0.19 13.77
C SER A 15 14.54 0.91 12.71
N VAL A 16 14.68 2.17 13.13
CA VAL A 16 14.85 3.30 12.20
C VAL A 16 16.15 3.15 11.41
N ALA A 17 17.27 2.95 12.09
CA ALA A 17 18.59 2.85 11.47
C ALA A 17 18.70 1.66 10.50
N TRP A 18 18.06 0.53 10.83
CA TRP A 18 18.04 -0.67 9.99
C TRP A 18 17.47 -0.40 8.59
N LEU A 19 16.54 0.55 8.46
CA LEU A 19 16.00 1.00 7.17
C LEU A 19 16.79 2.17 6.59
N LEU A 20 17.06 3.18 7.41
CA LEU A 20 17.62 4.43 6.93
C LEU A 20 19.07 4.27 6.46
N LEU A 21 19.88 3.42 7.09
CA LEU A 21 21.29 3.25 6.71
C LEU A 21 21.46 2.61 5.32
N PRO A 22 20.80 1.47 4.99
CA PRO A 22 20.84 0.94 3.63
C PRO A 22 20.32 1.91 2.58
N ILE A 23 19.22 2.62 2.86
CA ILE A 23 18.67 3.62 1.94
C ILE A 23 19.66 4.78 1.75
N SER A 24 20.32 5.24 2.81
CA SER A 24 21.34 6.28 2.75
C SER A 24 22.54 5.86 1.92
N PHE A 25 23.01 4.62 2.07
CA PHE A 25 24.08 4.07 1.26
C PHE A 25 23.71 4.01 -0.22
N ILE A 26 22.51 3.52 -0.54
CA ILE A 26 22.02 3.45 -1.93
C ILE A 26 21.88 4.87 -2.52
N ALA A 27 21.33 5.82 -1.76
CA ALA A 27 21.17 7.21 -2.21
C ALA A 27 22.51 7.89 -2.49
N LEU A 28 23.52 7.68 -1.62
CA LEU A 28 24.87 8.18 -1.81
C LEU A 28 25.53 7.57 -3.05
N LEU A 29 25.38 6.26 -3.26
CA LEU A 29 25.94 5.57 -4.43
C LEU A 29 25.28 6.05 -5.73
N ALA A 30 23.96 6.16 -5.74
CA ALA A 30 23.19 6.69 -6.88
C ALA A 30 23.59 8.13 -7.21
N TRP A 31 23.76 8.99 -6.19
CA TRP A 31 24.19 10.37 -6.37
C TRP A 31 25.63 10.48 -6.88
N ALA A 32 26.56 9.69 -6.32
CA ALA A 32 27.95 9.68 -6.75
C ALA A 32 28.11 9.24 -8.22
N THR A 33 27.28 8.29 -8.67
CA THR A 33 27.30 7.79 -10.05
C THR A 33 26.54 8.68 -11.04
N ALA A 34 25.62 9.53 -10.57
CA ALA A 34 24.88 10.47 -11.40
C ALA A 34 25.72 11.68 -11.86
N GLY A 35 26.98 11.80 -11.46
CA GLY A 35 27.91 12.81 -11.98
C GLY A 35 27.62 14.24 -11.50
N SER A 36 27.05 14.41 -10.31
CA SER A 36 26.79 15.75 -9.76
C SER A 36 28.09 16.52 -9.51
N ALA A 37 28.36 17.55 -10.32
CA ALA A 37 29.57 18.36 -10.24
C ALA A 37 29.55 19.41 -9.10
N THR A 38 28.40 19.66 -8.48
CA THR A 38 28.18 20.81 -7.57
C THR A 38 27.34 20.51 -6.31
N GLY A 39 26.92 19.26 -6.08
CA GLY A 39 26.04 18.90 -4.96
C GLY A 39 26.77 18.69 -3.63
N ASN A 40 26.10 18.99 -2.52
CA ASN A 40 26.58 18.65 -1.17
C ASN A 40 26.14 17.22 -0.82
N THR A 41 26.96 16.46 -0.08
CA THR A 41 26.63 15.12 0.42
C THR A 41 25.40 15.11 1.35
N GLY A 42 24.99 16.27 1.89
CA GLY A 42 23.73 16.42 2.61
C GLY A 42 22.48 16.14 1.77
N ASP A 43 22.52 16.36 0.46
CA ASP A 43 21.36 16.19 -0.43
C ASP A 43 20.95 14.73 -0.63
N PRO A 44 21.86 13.78 -0.96
CA PRO A 44 21.52 12.36 -1.02
C PRO A 44 21.07 11.80 0.34
N LEU A 45 21.63 12.27 1.45
CA LEU A 45 21.17 11.87 2.79
C LEU A 45 19.75 12.36 3.09
N ARG A 46 19.40 13.58 2.68
CA ARG A 46 18.03 14.08 2.78
C ARG A 46 17.07 13.30 1.87
N ALA A 47 17.50 12.96 0.66
CA ALA A 47 16.73 12.11 -0.25
C ALA A 47 16.49 10.72 0.34
N ALA A 48 17.49 10.13 1.01
CA ALA A 48 17.31 8.87 1.74
C ALA A 48 16.26 8.97 2.84
N LEU A 49 16.24 10.09 3.57
CA LEU A 49 15.21 10.35 4.57
C LEU A 49 13.81 10.50 3.94
N TRP A 50 13.70 11.12 2.75
CA TRP A 50 12.43 11.15 2.01
C TRP A 50 12.00 9.76 1.53
N ILE A 51 12.91 8.92 1.06
CA ILE A 51 12.58 7.52 0.70
C ILE A 51 12.10 6.75 1.94
N TRP A 52 12.73 6.96 3.09
CA TRP A 52 12.27 6.38 4.36
C TRP A 52 10.86 6.86 4.72
N ILE A 53 10.58 8.16 4.61
CA ILE A 53 9.25 8.77 4.85
C ILE A 53 8.21 8.21 3.86
N ALA A 54 8.56 8.10 2.58
CA ALA A 54 7.71 7.54 1.52
C ALA A 54 7.38 6.07 1.78
N ALA A 55 8.34 5.27 2.29
CA ALA A 55 8.11 3.88 2.67
C ALA A 55 7.03 3.74 3.76
N HIS A 56 6.82 4.79 4.56
CA HIS A 56 5.80 4.90 5.60
C HIS A 56 4.48 5.52 5.11
N GLN A 57 4.31 5.68 3.79
CA GLN A 57 3.10 6.22 3.16
C GLN A 57 2.76 7.65 3.62
N ILE A 58 3.78 8.45 3.93
CA ILE A 58 3.62 9.88 4.21
C ILE A 58 3.73 10.65 2.88
N PRO A 59 2.68 11.36 2.43
CA PRO A 59 2.71 12.13 1.19
C PRO A 59 3.65 13.34 1.24
N PHE A 60 3.93 13.92 0.08
CA PHE A 60 4.72 15.15 -0.07
C PHE A 60 3.94 16.21 -0.84
N SER A 61 3.90 17.42 -0.29
CA SER A 61 3.58 18.63 -1.02
C SER A 61 4.84 19.16 -1.67
N LEU A 62 4.74 19.50 -2.95
CA LEU A 62 5.85 19.90 -3.79
C LEU A 62 5.60 21.32 -4.31
N ALA A 63 6.66 22.09 -4.48
CA ALA A 63 6.65 23.33 -5.25
C ALA A 63 7.66 23.16 -6.41
N LEU A 64 7.15 22.99 -7.63
CA LEU A 64 7.90 22.54 -8.79
C LEU A 64 8.76 23.67 -9.37
N PRO A 65 10.10 23.59 -9.34
CA PRO A 65 10.96 24.59 -9.96
C PRO A 65 10.95 24.44 -11.49
N PRO A 66 11.13 25.52 -12.28
CA PRO A 66 11.23 26.93 -11.86
C PRO A 66 9.86 27.64 -11.75
N SER A 67 8.77 27.00 -12.16
CA SER A 67 7.44 27.62 -12.25
C SER A 67 6.80 27.92 -10.90
N GLY A 68 7.25 27.25 -9.82
CA GLY A 68 6.67 27.37 -8.49
C GLY A 68 5.27 26.76 -8.38
N LEU A 69 4.83 26.00 -9.39
CA LEU A 69 3.50 25.36 -9.39
C LEU A 69 3.42 24.32 -8.27
N ASP A 70 2.25 24.25 -7.65
CA ASP A 70 1.97 23.25 -6.64
C ASP A 70 1.97 21.86 -7.26
N GLY A 71 2.59 20.92 -6.55
CA GLY A 71 2.61 19.51 -6.88
C GLY A 71 2.31 18.65 -5.66
N TYR A 72 1.89 17.40 -5.89
CA TYR A 72 1.58 16.49 -4.81
C TYR A 72 2.00 15.06 -5.14
N LEU A 73 2.74 14.42 -4.23
CA LEU A 73 3.16 13.04 -4.32
C LEU A 73 2.52 12.24 -3.19
N SER A 74 1.45 11.51 -3.52
CA SER A 74 0.77 10.60 -2.60
C SER A 74 0.58 9.20 -3.17
N TYR A 75 0.78 9.00 -4.47
CA TYR A 75 0.85 7.66 -5.07
C TYR A 75 2.21 7.03 -4.72
N LEU A 76 2.27 6.36 -3.57
CA LEU A 76 3.49 5.78 -3.00
C LEU A 76 3.49 4.25 -3.13
N PRO A 77 4.66 3.60 -3.20
CA PRO A 77 4.75 2.16 -3.44
C PRO A 77 4.33 1.39 -2.19
N LEU A 78 3.23 0.65 -2.28
CA LEU A 78 2.71 -0.19 -1.19
C LEU A 78 3.66 -1.34 -0.84
N GLY A 79 4.42 -1.85 -1.81
CA GLY A 79 5.42 -2.89 -1.56
C GLY A 79 6.53 -2.42 -0.61
N ALA A 80 6.78 -1.12 -0.51
CA ALA A 80 7.77 -0.58 0.42
C ALA A 80 7.39 -0.80 1.89
N LEU A 81 6.10 -0.99 2.21
CA LEU A 81 5.63 -1.24 3.58
C LEU A 81 6.20 -2.53 4.20
N ILE A 82 6.68 -3.48 3.38
CA ILE A 82 7.31 -4.70 3.90
C ILE A 82 8.51 -4.37 4.79
N PHE A 83 9.28 -3.34 4.46
CA PHE A 83 10.49 -2.99 5.20
C PHE A 83 10.16 -2.37 6.58
N PRO A 84 9.29 -1.35 6.71
CA PRO A 84 8.75 -0.91 7.99
C PRO A 84 8.14 -2.04 8.82
N VAL A 85 7.36 -2.94 8.21
CA VAL A 85 6.76 -4.08 8.93
C VAL A 85 7.86 -4.94 9.59
N LEU A 86 8.89 -5.33 8.83
CA LEU A 86 9.98 -6.14 9.36
C LEU A 86 10.77 -5.39 10.45
N ALA A 87 11.08 -4.12 10.22
CA ALA A 87 11.81 -3.27 11.17
C ALA A 87 11.06 -3.11 12.50
N ILE A 88 9.76 -2.81 12.44
CA ILE A 88 8.89 -2.65 13.60
C ILE A 88 8.72 -3.98 14.33
N ARG A 89 8.43 -5.08 13.62
CA ARG A 89 8.24 -6.40 14.25
C ARG A 89 9.50 -6.83 15.00
N ASN A 90 10.66 -6.70 14.38
CA ASN A 90 11.94 -7.04 15.01
C ASN A 90 12.25 -6.13 16.20
N GLY A 91 11.97 -4.83 16.10
CA GLY A 91 12.18 -3.87 17.19
C GLY A 91 11.31 -4.15 18.41
N ILE A 92 10.02 -4.41 18.19
CA ILE A 92 9.08 -4.75 19.26
C ILE A 92 9.42 -6.12 19.87
N ALA A 93 9.79 -7.11 19.06
CA ALA A 93 10.20 -8.43 19.57
C ALA A 93 11.38 -8.31 20.53
N ARG A 94 12.43 -7.59 20.13
CA ARG A 94 13.61 -7.33 20.97
C ARG A 94 13.30 -6.47 22.20
N THR A 95 12.30 -5.60 22.11
CA THR A 95 11.84 -4.80 23.26
C THR A 95 11.19 -5.71 24.30
N ILE A 96 10.33 -6.64 23.87
CA ILE A 96 9.66 -7.62 24.75
C ILE A 96 10.68 -8.59 25.36
N GLU A 97 11.64 -9.05 24.57
CA GLU A 97 12.74 -9.91 25.03
C GLU A 97 13.56 -9.25 26.15
N ARG A 98 13.89 -7.95 26.01
CA ARG A 98 14.57 -7.16 27.05
C ARG A 98 13.75 -6.90 28.31
N LEU A 99 12.44 -7.15 28.25
CA LEU A 99 11.55 -7.10 29.40
C LEU A 99 11.31 -8.51 29.96
N ASP A 100 12.21 -9.46 29.66
CA ASP A 100 12.17 -10.85 30.09
C ASP A 100 10.88 -11.57 29.68
N ASN A 101 10.30 -11.15 28.55
CA ASN A 101 9.00 -11.63 28.06
C ASN A 101 7.85 -11.47 29.08
N ASP A 102 7.95 -10.50 29.98
CA ASP A 102 6.89 -10.19 30.95
C ASP A 102 5.60 -9.79 30.23
N SER A 103 4.60 -10.68 30.31
CA SER A 103 3.32 -10.54 29.61
C SER A 103 2.54 -9.29 30.04
N SER A 104 2.73 -8.80 31.27
CA SER A 104 2.05 -7.62 31.79
C SER A 104 2.57 -6.33 31.12
N LEU A 105 3.81 -6.32 30.67
CA LEU A 105 4.47 -5.16 30.08
C LEU A 105 4.34 -5.08 28.57
N VAL A 106 3.92 -6.15 27.88
CA VAL A 106 3.80 -6.21 26.40
C VAL A 106 2.96 -5.07 25.84
N GLY A 107 1.82 -4.75 26.47
CA GLY A 107 0.95 -3.65 26.04
C GLY A 107 1.67 -2.30 26.10
N SER A 108 2.30 -2.01 27.26
CA SER A 108 3.07 -0.79 27.45
C SER A 108 4.30 -0.69 26.53
N ALA A 109 4.98 -1.82 26.27
CA ALA A 109 6.12 -1.90 25.37
C ALA A 109 5.72 -1.54 23.93
N ARG A 110 4.61 -2.08 23.43
CA ARG A 110 4.05 -1.74 22.11
C ARG A 110 3.69 -0.26 22.02
N ALA A 111 3.03 0.28 23.04
CA ALA A 111 2.62 1.68 23.06
C ALA A 111 3.83 2.63 23.07
N VAL A 112 4.80 2.40 23.96
CA VAL A 112 6.02 3.22 24.04
C VAL A 112 6.84 3.12 22.75
N PHE A 113 6.98 1.91 22.18
CA PHE A 113 7.66 1.74 20.90
C PHE A 113 6.94 2.51 19.78
N ALA A 114 5.61 2.39 19.68
CA ALA A 114 4.82 3.06 18.65
C ALA A 114 4.88 4.59 18.76
N ILE A 115 4.82 5.13 19.99
CA ILE A 115 4.97 6.55 20.26
C ILE A 115 6.38 7.02 19.85
N GLY A 116 7.43 6.31 20.27
CA GLY A 116 8.81 6.67 19.92
C GLY A 116 9.07 6.61 18.41
N TYR A 117 8.55 5.58 17.73
CA TYR A 117 8.70 5.42 16.29
C TYR A 117 7.96 6.51 15.50
N THR A 118 6.73 6.83 15.94
CA THR A 118 5.93 7.94 15.38
C THR A 118 6.61 9.28 15.62
N PHE A 119 7.18 9.48 16.81
CA PHE A 119 7.92 10.70 17.13
C PHE A 119 9.12 10.88 16.20
N PHE A 120 9.88 9.82 15.92
CA PHE A 120 10.93 9.89 14.92
C PHE A 120 10.39 10.25 13.53
N ALA A 121 9.30 9.61 13.08
CA ALA A 121 8.70 9.91 11.78
C ALA A 121 8.22 11.37 11.66
N LEU A 122 7.69 11.93 12.76
CA LEU A 122 7.34 13.34 12.85
C LEU A 122 8.58 14.23 12.73
N LEU A 123 9.62 13.98 13.51
CA LEU A 123 10.86 14.77 13.43
C LEU A 123 11.49 14.69 12.04
N ALA A 124 11.54 13.49 11.45
CA ALA A 124 12.00 13.29 10.09
C ALA A 124 11.19 14.12 9.07
N SER A 125 9.87 14.14 9.21
CA SER A 125 8.98 14.91 8.33
C SER A 125 9.17 16.42 8.47
N LEU A 126 9.37 16.92 9.70
CA LEU A 126 9.54 18.35 9.96
C LEU A 126 10.93 18.86 9.55
N PHE A 127 11.99 18.11 9.86
CA PHE A 127 13.36 18.55 9.62
C PHE A 127 13.90 18.22 8.23
N SER A 128 13.25 17.33 7.46
CA SER A 128 13.65 17.04 6.07
C SER A 128 13.04 17.98 5.04
N LYS A 129 12.21 18.93 5.46
CA LYS A 129 11.52 19.90 4.60
C LYS A 129 12.53 20.81 3.87
N THR A 130 12.25 21.11 2.61
CA THR A 130 12.89 22.18 1.82
C THR A 130 11.82 23.13 1.25
N ASP A 131 12.24 24.16 0.53
CA ASP A 131 11.31 25.07 -0.15
C ASP A 131 10.46 24.34 -1.19
N SER A 132 11.08 23.37 -1.89
CA SER A 132 10.43 22.59 -2.96
C SER A 132 9.77 21.29 -2.49
N ILE A 133 10.21 20.67 -1.39
CA ILE A 133 9.74 19.34 -0.98
C ILE A 133 9.35 19.36 0.50
N LYS A 134 8.07 19.12 0.76
CA LYS A 134 7.47 19.24 2.10
C LYS A 134 6.70 17.96 2.45
N PRO A 135 7.23 17.08 3.30
CA PRO A 135 6.47 15.95 3.82
C PRO A 135 5.24 16.42 4.60
N VAL A 136 4.12 15.72 4.42
CA VAL A 136 2.85 16.04 5.10
C VAL A 136 2.87 15.45 6.51
N TRP A 137 3.47 16.20 7.45
CA TRP A 137 3.84 15.75 8.80
C TRP A 137 2.72 15.05 9.59
N TYR A 138 1.45 15.45 9.42
CA TYR A 138 0.35 14.88 10.20
C TYR A 138 0.04 13.42 9.81
N PHE A 139 0.51 12.94 8.65
CA PHE A 139 0.46 11.51 8.30
C PHE A 139 1.37 10.64 9.18
N ALA A 140 2.34 11.22 9.90
CA ALA A 140 3.05 10.49 10.96
C ALA A 140 2.05 9.98 12.01
N PHE A 141 1.08 10.80 12.41
CA PHE A 141 0.06 10.38 13.37
C PHE A 141 -1.07 9.56 12.71
N LEU A 142 -1.54 9.99 11.53
CA LEU A 142 -2.68 9.34 10.88
C LEU A 142 -2.34 7.94 10.31
N TYR A 143 -1.11 7.72 9.88
CA TYR A 143 -0.68 6.47 9.25
C TYR A 143 0.32 5.71 10.14
N VAL A 144 1.45 6.33 10.51
CA VAL A 144 2.55 5.60 11.16
C VAL A 144 2.18 5.08 12.55
N LEU A 145 1.48 5.87 13.36
CA LEU A 145 1.04 5.44 14.69
C LEU A 145 0.10 4.23 14.67
N PRO A 146 -1.08 4.27 14.01
CA PRO A 146 -1.98 3.12 13.96
C PRO A 146 -1.35 1.93 13.24
N PHE A 147 -0.53 2.17 12.20
CA PHE A 147 0.18 1.10 11.51
C PHE A 147 1.18 0.39 12.43
N THR A 148 1.98 1.14 13.21
CA THR A 148 2.95 0.57 14.15
C THR A 148 2.28 -0.22 15.26
N LEU A 149 1.13 0.25 15.77
CA LEU A 149 0.33 -0.48 16.75
C LEU A 149 -0.27 -1.77 16.16
N LEU A 150 -0.79 -1.70 14.93
CA LEU A 150 -1.32 -2.86 14.21
C LEU A 150 -0.23 -3.91 14.00
N VAL A 151 0.94 -3.52 13.50
CA VAL A 151 2.09 -4.41 13.34
C VAL A 151 2.54 -4.96 14.69
N GLY A 152 2.62 -4.12 15.71
CA GLY A 152 3.00 -4.51 17.08
C GLY A 152 2.06 -5.54 17.71
N SER A 153 0.77 -5.51 17.38
CA SER A 153 -0.22 -6.48 17.86
C SER A 153 0.10 -7.93 17.44
N THR A 154 0.94 -8.11 16.41
CA THR A 154 1.34 -9.42 15.86
C THR A 154 2.55 -10.05 16.57
N VAL A 155 3.18 -9.35 17.52
CA VAL A 155 4.46 -9.73 18.15
C VAL A 155 4.32 -9.96 19.66
N GLY A 156 4.89 -11.04 20.20
CA GLY A 156 4.69 -11.46 21.59
C GLY A 156 3.37 -12.22 21.75
N ARG A 157 2.60 -11.94 22.81
CA ARG A 157 1.23 -12.48 22.94
C ARG A 157 0.35 -11.88 21.85
N LYS A 158 0.13 -12.65 20.77
CA LYS A 158 -0.73 -12.24 19.65
C LYS A 158 -2.10 -11.84 20.18
N VAL A 159 -2.57 -10.65 19.80
CA VAL A 159 -3.93 -10.24 20.13
C VAL A 159 -4.88 -11.18 19.41
N ALA A 160 -5.80 -11.80 20.15
CA ALA A 160 -6.82 -12.66 19.54
C ALA A 160 -7.69 -11.79 18.62
N LEU A 161 -7.53 -11.96 17.31
CA LEU A 161 -8.35 -11.28 16.32
C LEU A 161 -9.74 -11.91 16.35
N GLY A 162 -10.78 -11.07 16.36
CA GLY A 162 -12.15 -11.56 16.25
C GLY A 162 -12.36 -12.35 14.97
N GLN A 163 -13.24 -13.36 15.00
CA GLN A 163 -13.54 -14.20 13.84
C GLN A 163 -13.91 -13.36 12.60
N GLY A 164 -14.64 -12.25 12.81
CA GLY A 164 -14.97 -11.29 11.75
C GLY A 164 -13.73 -10.75 11.01
N PHE A 165 -12.68 -10.39 11.75
CA PHE A 165 -11.45 -9.90 11.14
C PHE A 165 -10.73 -11.00 10.34
N LEU A 166 -10.70 -12.23 10.86
CA LEU A 166 -10.04 -13.37 10.19
C LEU A 166 -10.72 -13.69 8.86
N PHE A 167 -12.05 -13.82 8.84
CA PHE A 167 -12.78 -14.12 7.60
C PHE A 167 -12.80 -12.93 6.63
N GLY A 168 -12.97 -11.70 7.13
CA GLY A 168 -12.94 -10.49 6.30
C GLY A 168 -11.57 -10.23 5.66
N SER A 169 -10.48 -10.40 6.41
CA SER A 169 -9.12 -10.28 5.83
C SER A 169 -8.82 -11.42 4.85
N ARG A 170 -9.27 -12.65 5.13
CA ARG A 170 -9.10 -13.80 4.24
C ARG A 170 -9.77 -13.60 2.88
N ILE A 171 -10.98 -13.04 2.85
CA ILE A 171 -11.68 -12.84 1.57
C ILE A 171 -10.99 -11.76 0.72
N ILE A 172 -10.53 -10.66 1.34
CA ILE A 172 -9.76 -9.64 0.62
C ILE A 172 -8.41 -10.18 0.14
N ALA A 173 -7.73 -11.00 0.96
CA ALA A 173 -6.50 -11.66 0.55
C ALA A 173 -6.72 -12.60 -0.65
N LEU A 174 -7.85 -13.31 -0.70
CA LEU A 174 -8.23 -14.14 -1.85
C LEU A 174 -8.45 -13.30 -3.11
N LEU A 175 -9.17 -12.18 -3.01
CA LEU A 175 -9.42 -11.28 -4.13
C LEU A 175 -8.13 -10.63 -4.66
N LEU A 176 -7.26 -10.16 -3.76
CA LEU A 176 -5.94 -9.62 -4.12
C LEU A 176 -5.04 -10.70 -4.72
N GLY A 177 -5.10 -11.93 -4.21
CA GLY A 177 -4.38 -13.09 -4.76
C GLY A 177 -4.81 -13.39 -6.19
N PHE A 178 -6.12 -13.45 -6.45
CA PHE A 178 -6.66 -13.62 -7.80
C PHE A 178 -6.20 -12.50 -8.74
N SER A 179 -6.31 -11.25 -8.28
CA SER A 179 -5.84 -10.08 -9.02
C SER A 179 -4.33 -10.14 -9.34
N SER A 180 -3.52 -10.63 -8.40
CA SER A 180 -2.07 -10.80 -8.60
C SER A 180 -1.71 -11.80 -9.68
N ILE A 181 -2.47 -12.89 -9.79
CA ILE A 181 -2.28 -13.90 -10.83
C ILE A 181 -2.61 -13.30 -12.20
N ILE A 182 -3.74 -12.60 -12.30
CA ILE A 182 -4.13 -11.94 -13.56
C ILE A 182 -3.11 -10.87 -13.96
N PHE A 183 -2.67 -10.04 -13.02
CA PHE A 183 -1.66 -9.03 -13.27
C PHE A 183 -0.34 -9.65 -13.74
N GLY A 184 0.11 -10.73 -13.10
CA GLY A 184 1.30 -11.48 -13.49
C GLY A 184 1.18 -12.06 -14.91
N LEU A 185 0.03 -12.67 -15.25
CA LEU A 185 -0.22 -13.16 -16.61
C LEU A 185 -0.22 -12.02 -17.63
N SER A 186 -0.81 -10.87 -17.29
CA SER A 186 -0.80 -9.68 -18.16
C SER A 186 0.62 -9.17 -18.43
N LEU A 187 1.48 -9.13 -17.40
CA LEU A 187 2.89 -8.77 -17.56
C LEU A 187 3.64 -9.75 -18.47
N LEU A 188 3.39 -11.06 -18.32
CA LEU A 188 4.05 -12.08 -19.12
C LEU A 188 3.63 -12.01 -20.60
N PHE A 189 2.34 -11.83 -20.87
CA PHE A 189 1.84 -11.68 -22.24
C PHE A 189 2.31 -10.38 -22.91
N ASN A 190 2.51 -9.32 -22.13
CA ASN A 190 2.97 -8.02 -22.63
C ASN A 190 4.46 -7.75 -22.38
N ILE A 191 5.28 -8.80 -22.22
CA ILE A 191 6.70 -8.65 -21.85
C ILE A 191 7.49 -7.83 -22.87
N SER A 192 7.12 -7.89 -24.15
CA SER A 192 7.72 -7.08 -25.21
C SER A 192 7.51 -5.59 -24.96
N MET A 193 6.29 -5.17 -24.60
CA MET A 193 5.98 -3.78 -24.27
C MET A 193 6.73 -3.32 -23.01
N VAL A 194 6.81 -4.18 -21.99
CA VAL A 194 7.60 -3.90 -20.77
C VAL A 194 9.06 -3.66 -21.10
N LYS A 195 9.64 -4.46 -22.01
CA LYS A 195 11.00 -4.30 -22.50
C LYS A 195 11.17 -2.98 -23.25
N ASP A 196 10.26 -2.65 -24.18
CA ASP A 196 10.33 -1.42 -24.98
C ASP A 196 10.22 -0.16 -24.11
N LEU A 197 9.33 -0.17 -23.11
CA LEU A 197 9.24 0.93 -22.13
C LEU A 197 10.53 1.06 -21.32
N THR A 198 11.17 -0.06 -20.96
CA THR A 198 12.43 -0.05 -20.21
C THR A 198 13.59 0.46 -21.07
N THR A 199 13.66 0.10 -22.35
CA THR A 199 14.74 0.53 -23.25
C THR A 199 14.64 2.02 -23.58
N VAL A 200 13.43 2.56 -23.71
CA VAL A 200 13.20 4.00 -23.92
C VAL A 200 13.72 4.84 -22.77
N LEU A 201 13.67 4.33 -21.53
CA LEU A 201 14.22 5.03 -20.37
C LEU A 201 15.75 5.09 -20.37
N GLN A 202 16.41 4.26 -21.18
CA GLN A 202 17.86 4.06 -21.21
C GLN A 202 18.50 4.08 -19.81
N PRO A 203 17.96 3.32 -18.84
CA PRO A 203 18.48 3.36 -17.50
C PRO A 203 19.78 2.56 -17.51
N GLY A 204 20.94 3.23 -17.47
CA GLY A 204 22.23 2.56 -17.34
C GLY A 204 22.23 1.55 -16.17
N ILE A 205 23.22 0.67 -16.05
CA ILE A 205 23.18 -0.51 -15.15
C ILE A 205 22.60 -0.22 -13.75
N PHE A 206 23.10 0.82 -13.06
CA PHE A 206 22.60 1.24 -11.73
C PHE A 206 21.17 1.77 -11.76
N GLY A 207 20.85 2.64 -12.73
CA GLY A 207 19.49 3.13 -12.92
C GLY A 207 18.51 2.01 -13.26
N GLY A 208 18.94 1.01 -14.04
CA GLY A 208 18.12 -0.14 -14.42
C GLY A 208 17.77 -1.02 -13.22
N LEU A 209 18.75 -1.25 -12.33
CA LEU A 209 18.53 -1.97 -11.08
C LEU A 209 17.58 -1.23 -10.13
N LEU A 210 17.76 0.10 -9.98
CA LEU A 210 16.86 0.93 -9.16
C LEU A 210 15.45 1.00 -9.73
N LEU A 211 15.33 1.11 -11.07
CA LEU A 211 14.05 1.09 -11.77
C LEU A 211 13.36 -0.26 -11.58
N LEU A 212 14.09 -1.38 -11.71
CA LEU A 212 13.55 -2.70 -11.45
C LEU A 212 13.02 -2.82 -10.02
N LEU A 213 13.82 -2.39 -9.03
CA LEU A 213 13.40 -2.39 -7.62
C LEU A 213 12.14 -1.54 -7.43
N LEU A 214 12.10 -0.34 -8.01
CA LEU A 214 10.93 0.54 -7.94
C LEU A 214 9.68 -0.14 -8.50
N ASN A 215 9.78 -0.79 -9.67
CA ASN A 215 8.67 -1.54 -10.26
C ASN A 215 8.23 -2.67 -9.32
N ILE A 216 9.14 -3.44 -8.73
CA ILE A 216 8.80 -4.48 -7.74
C ILE A 216 7.99 -3.89 -6.57
N LEU A 217 8.40 -2.72 -6.06
CA LEU A 217 7.71 -2.07 -4.95
C LEU A 217 6.32 -1.51 -5.31
N TYR A 218 6.06 -1.22 -6.59
CA TYR A 218 4.75 -0.77 -7.08
C TYR A 218 3.83 -1.92 -7.53
N ILE A 219 4.30 -3.18 -7.58
CA ILE A 219 3.45 -4.33 -7.92
C ILE A 219 2.18 -4.36 -7.06
N PRO A 220 2.21 -4.16 -5.73
CA PRO A 220 0.98 -4.19 -4.94
C PRO A 220 -0.03 -3.10 -5.31
N ASN A 221 0.43 -1.90 -5.72
CA ASN A 221 -0.47 -0.86 -6.24
C ASN A 221 -1.15 -1.33 -7.54
N ALA A 222 -0.36 -1.95 -8.44
CA ALA A 222 -0.88 -2.47 -9.70
C ALA A 222 -1.90 -3.61 -9.47
N ILE A 223 -1.66 -4.49 -8.49
CA ILE A 223 -2.62 -5.55 -8.10
C ILE A 223 -3.95 -4.93 -7.64
N VAL A 224 -3.93 -3.83 -6.90
CA VAL A 224 -5.16 -3.15 -6.46
C VAL A 224 -5.87 -2.49 -7.65
N ALA A 225 -5.11 -1.89 -8.58
CA ALA A 225 -5.65 -1.36 -9.83
C ALA A 225 -6.31 -2.45 -10.69
N THR A 226 -5.68 -3.63 -10.80
CA THR A 226 -6.25 -4.79 -11.48
C THR A 226 -7.54 -5.26 -10.80
N LEU A 227 -7.59 -5.32 -9.46
CA LEU A 227 -8.82 -5.69 -8.75
C LEU A 227 -9.94 -4.68 -9.02
N ALA A 228 -9.61 -3.37 -9.04
CA ALA A 228 -10.58 -2.34 -9.38
C ALA A 228 -11.07 -2.44 -10.83
N TYR A 229 -10.21 -2.81 -11.79
CA TYR A 229 -10.62 -3.10 -13.16
C TYR A 229 -11.65 -4.24 -13.21
N PHE A 230 -11.39 -5.36 -12.53
CA PHE A 230 -12.30 -6.51 -12.50
C PHE A 230 -13.57 -6.29 -11.67
N SER A 231 -13.58 -5.32 -10.75
CA SER A 231 -14.82 -4.83 -10.10
C SER A 231 -15.68 -3.92 -11.00
N GLY A 232 -15.26 -3.68 -12.24
CA GLY A 232 -15.95 -2.79 -13.17
C GLY A 232 -15.70 -1.29 -12.94
N VAL A 233 -15.16 -0.88 -11.79
CA VAL A 233 -14.86 0.52 -11.46
C VAL A 233 -13.71 1.07 -12.29
N GLY A 234 -12.66 0.27 -12.48
CA GLY A 234 -11.44 0.69 -13.16
C GLY A 234 -10.49 1.54 -12.32
N PHE A 235 -9.48 2.07 -12.97
CA PHE A 235 -8.44 2.91 -12.38
C PHE A 235 -8.00 4.03 -13.36
N ALA A 236 -7.30 5.02 -12.84
CA ALA A 236 -6.77 6.15 -13.60
C ALA A 236 -5.23 6.08 -13.67
N VAL A 237 -4.69 6.56 -14.80
CA VAL A 237 -3.26 6.76 -15.05
C VAL A 237 -3.07 8.22 -15.48
N GLY A 238 -3.46 9.14 -14.58
CA GLY A 238 -3.45 10.58 -14.81
C GLY A 238 -4.85 11.20 -14.88
N SER A 239 -4.88 12.53 -14.80
CA SER A 239 -6.11 13.31 -14.82
C SER A 239 -6.91 13.08 -16.11
N GLY A 240 -8.23 12.92 -15.97
CA GLY A 240 -9.16 12.67 -17.08
C GLY A 240 -9.10 11.28 -17.71
N THR A 241 -8.21 10.40 -17.22
CA THR A 241 -8.11 9.02 -17.72
C THR A 241 -9.04 8.07 -16.97
N LEU A 242 -9.46 7.00 -17.64
CA LEU A 242 -10.20 5.90 -17.01
C LEU A 242 -9.97 4.62 -17.81
N VAL A 243 -9.44 3.61 -17.15
CA VAL A 243 -9.30 2.26 -17.67
C VAL A 243 -10.24 1.36 -16.87
N SER A 244 -11.36 1.00 -17.48
CA SER A 244 -12.35 0.07 -16.96
C SER A 244 -12.87 -0.85 -18.07
N PRO A 245 -13.52 -1.98 -17.73
CA PRO A 245 -14.13 -2.87 -18.74
C PRO A 245 -15.08 -2.15 -19.70
N PHE A 246 -15.73 -1.07 -19.24
CA PHE A 246 -16.73 -0.31 -20.00
C PHE A 246 -16.17 0.93 -20.71
N SER A 247 -15.06 1.49 -20.20
CA SER A 247 -14.49 2.76 -20.67
C SER A 247 -12.98 2.63 -20.73
N HIS A 248 -12.41 2.95 -21.90
CA HIS A 248 -10.97 3.00 -22.09
C HIS A 248 -10.63 4.39 -22.62
N ARG A 249 -10.06 5.20 -21.74
CA ARG A 249 -9.59 6.56 -22.02
C ARG A 249 -8.22 6.72 -21.42
N LEU A 250 -7.20 6.64 -22.28
CA LEU A 250 -5.82 6.87 -21.91
C LEU A 250 -5.30 8.11 -22.65
N ASN A 251 -4.57 8.93 -21.91
CA ASN A 251 -3.76 10.01 -22.49
C ASN A 251 -2.34 9.47 -22.74
N LYS A 252 -1.37 10.36 -22.99
CA LYS A 252 0.05 9.97 -23.04
C LYS A 252 0.41 9.26 -21.72
N ILE A 253 0.76 7.98 -21.82
CA ILE A 253 1.16 7.17 -20.65
C ILE A 253 2.61 7.50 -20.27
N PRO A 254 2.92 7.64 -18.97
CA PRO A 254 4.31 7.72 -18.55
C PRO A 254 5.02 6.43 -18.91
N ALA A 255 6.31 6.53 -19.26
CA ALA A 255 7.12 5.37 -19.59
C ALA A 255 7.54 4.61 -18.30
N MET A 256 6.56 4.02 -17.62
CA MET A 256 6.80 3.11 -16.49
C MET A 256 6.61 1.66 -16.95
N PRO A 257 7.61 0.78 -16.78
CA PRO A 257 7.54 -0.60 -17.27
C PRO A 257 6.31 -1.39 -16.82
N LEU A 258 5.85 -1.23 -15.57
CA LEU A 258 4.62 -1.87 -15.07
C LEU A 258 3.36 -1.53 -15.89
N LEU A 259 3.33 -0.38 -16.55
CA LEU A 259 2.19 0.02 -17.39
C LEU A 259 2.14 -0.75 -18.71
N GLY A 260 3.14 -1.57 -19.03
CA GLY A 260 3.07 -2.52 -20.13
C GLY A 260 1.94 -3.56 -19.95
N ALA A 261 1.46 -3.79 -18.72
CA ALA A 261 0.34 -4.70 -18.44
C ALA A 261 -1.05 -4.06 -18.61
N LEU A 262 -1.15 -2.83 -19.12
CA LEU A 262 -2.42 -2.15 -19.32
C LEU A 262 -3.27 -2.86 -20.39
N PRO A 263 -4.59 -2.98 -20.20
CA PRO A 263 -5.49 -3.43 -21.25
C PRO A 263 -5.46 -2.48 -22.47
N GLU A 264 -5.42 -3.04 -23.67
CA GLU A 264 -5.38 -2.27 -24.93
C GLU A 264 -6.75 -1.74 -25.38
N GLY A 265 -7.84 -2.13 -24.70
CA GLY A 265 -9.18 -1.68 -25.02
C GLY A 265 -10.24 -2.11 -24.00
N LYS A 266 -11.51 -1.96 -24.38
CA LYS A 266 -12.65 -2.44 -23.59
C LYS A 266 -12.73 -3.96 -23.68
N SER A 267 -13.12 -4.63 -22.59
CA SER A 267 -13.30 -6.08 -22.58
C SER A 267 -14.51 -6.46 -21.74
N THR A 268 -15.53 -7.03 -22.38
CA THR A 268 -16.71 -7.58 -21.70
C THR A 268 -16.36 -8.83 -20.88
N MET A 269 -15.33 -9.57 -21.26
CA MET A 269 -14.85 -10.74 -20.50
C MET A 269 -14.32 -10.34 -19.12
N ALA A 270 -13.81 -9.12 -18.96
CA ALA A 270 -13.38 -8.62 -17.67
C ALA A 270 -14.54 -8.48 -16.65
N LEU A 271 -15.79 -8.46 -17.11
CA LEU A 271 -16.98 -8.45 -16.22
C LEU A 271 -17.17 -9.75 -15.45
N ILE A 272 -16.52 -10.85 -15.87
CA ILE A 272 -16.45 -12.08 -15.07
C ILE A 272 -15.83 -11.80 -13.68
N GLY A 273 -15.00 -10.75 -13.57
CA GLY A 273 -14.48 -10.28 -12.29
C GLY A 273 -15.55 -9.90 -11.27
N ILE A 274 -16.63 -9.25 -11.72
CA ILE A 274 -17.77 -8.86 -10.86
C ILE A 274 -18.42 -10.13 -10.31
N ALA A 275 -18.66 -11.13 -11.17
CA ALA A 275 -19.21 -12.42 -10.76
C ALA A 275 -18.30 -13.14 -9.75
N PHE A 276 -16.97 -13.04 -9.92
CA PHE A 276 -16.00 -13.61 -8.97
C PHE A 276 -16.04 -12.91 -7.60
N ILE A 277 -16.22 -11.60 -7.55
CA ILE A 277 -16.30 -10.85 -6.28
C ILE A 277 -17.65 -11.12 -5.59
N ILE A 278 -18.74 -11.24 -6.34
CA ILE A 278 -20.02 -11.72 -5.83
C ILE A 278 -19.87 -13.15 -5.27
N PHE A 279 -19.19 -14.05 -5.99
CA PHE A 279 -18.90 -15.39 -5.49
C PHE A 279 -18.09 -15.36 -4.19
N ALA A 280 -17.10 -14.45 -4.08
CA ALA A 280 -16.34 -14.27 -2.86
C ALA A 280 -17.23 -13.82 -1.67
N GLY A 281 -18.23 -12.96 -1.91
CA GLY A 281 -19.25 -12.61 -0.93
C GLY A 281 -20.11 -13.81 -0.48
N ALA A 282 -20.51 -14.65 -1.43
CA ALA A 282 -21.25 -15.88 -1.14
C ALA A 282 -20.40 -16.89 -0.34
N LEU A 283 -19.12 -17.02 -0.67
CA LEU A 283 -18.15 -17.85 0.04
C LEU A 283 -17.90 -17.35 1.47
N LEU A 284 -17.85 -16.03 1.67
CA LEU A 284 -17.76 -15.45 3.00
C LEU A 284 -19.00 -15.79 3.86
N ALA A 285 -20.19 -15.74 3.27
CA ALA A 285 -21.42 -16.14 3.94
C ALA A 285 -21.42 -17.63 4.31
N SER A 286 -20.98 -18.52 3.41
CA SER A 286 -20.97 -19.96 3.70
C SER A 286 -20.05 -20.32 4.88
N TRP A 287 -18.92 -19.60 5.04
CA TRP A 287 -18.00 -19.80 6.16
C TRP A 287 -18.49 -19.27 7.51
N THR A 288 -19.35 -18.24 7.50
CA THR A 288 -19.66 -17.47 8.72
C THR A 288 -21.09 -17.66 9.22
N VAL A 289 -22.04 -17.96 8.34
CA VAL A 289 -23.47 -18.07 8.69
C VAL A 289 -23.73 -19.25 9.64
N ALA A 290 -23.03 -20.37 9.44
CA ALA A 290 -23.14 -21.53 10.31
C ALA A 290 -22.60 -21.26 11.74
N LEU A 291 -21.72 -20.27 11.90
CA LEU A 291 -21.19 -19.86 13.20
C LEU A 291 -22.16 -18.90 13.90
N ASN A 292 -22.41 -17.73 13.28
CA ASN A 292 -23.33 -16.71 13.77
C ASN A 292 -23.52 -15.62 12.70
N ILE A 293 -24.75 -15.12 12.51
CA ILE A 293 -25.03 -14.01 11.59
C ILE A 293 -24.24 -12.73 11.94
N LYS A 294 -23.95 -12.49 13.23
CA LYS A 294 -23.11 -11.37 13.67
C LYS A 294 -21.68 -11.47 13.12
N VAL A 295 -21.14 -12.68 12.98
CA VAL A 295 -19.79 -12.90 12.42
C VAL A 295 -19.77 -12.56 10.93
N LEU A 296 -20.83 -12.89 10.17
CA LEU A 296 -20.96 -12.47 8.77
C LEU A 296 -20.93 -10.94 8.66
N HIS A 297 -21.76 -10.23 9.44
CA HIS A 297 -21.80 -8.76 9.40
C HIS A 297 -20.44 -8.15 9.77
N GLN A 298 -19.80 -8.63 10.83
CA GLN A 298 -18.45 -8.17 11.20
C GLN A 298 -17.43 -8.44 10.10
N SER A 299 -17.50 -9.60 9.44
CA SER A 299 -16.58 -9.96 8.36
C SER A 299 -16.76 -9.08 7.13
N LEU A 300 -18.01 -8.77 6.74
CA LEU A 300 -18.32 -7.85 5.65
C LEU A 300 -17.80 -6.45 5.95
N VAL A 301 -18.05 -5.93 7.16
CA VAL A 301 -17.55 -4.61 7.58
C VAL A 301 -16.02 -4.58 7.54
N VAL A 302 -15.34 -5.62 8.03
CA VAL A 302 -13.87 -5.69 7.96
C VAL A 302 -13.39 -5.78 6.51
N ALA A 303 -14.00 -6.62 5.67
CA ALA A 303 -13.61 -6.75 4.26
C ALA A 303 -13.74 -5.41 3.52
N ILE A 304 -14.86 -4.69 3.71
CA ILE A 304 -15.10 -3.37 3.12
C ILE A 304 -14.10 -2.35 3.65
N ALA A 305 -13.82 -2.35 4.96
CA ALA A 305 -12.84 -1.44 5.56
C ALA A 305 -11.41 -1.70 5.04
N ILE A 306 -11.01 -2.96 4.87
CA ILE A 306 -9.71 -3.31 4.27
C ILE A 306 -9.68 -2.90 2.80
N ALA A 307 -10.74 -3.15 2.03
CA ALA A 307 -10.82 -2.73 0.63
C ALA A 307 -10.71 -1.20 0.50
N ALA A 308 -11.39 -0.44 1.36
CA ALA A 308 -11.29 1.01 1.41
C ALA A 308 -9.87 1.48 1.73
N PHE A 309 -9.23 0.89 2.75
CA PHE A 309 -7.88 1.22 3.16
C PHE A 309 -6.85 0.91 2.07
N VAL A 310 -6.95 -0.27 1.45
CA VAL A 310 -6.06 -0.70 0.37
C VAL A 310 -6.28 0.15 -0.88
N GLY A 311 -7.54 0.44 -1.24
CA GLY A 311 -7.88 1.33 -2.35
C GLY A 311 -7.35 2.75 -2.14
N TYR A 312 -7.48 3.29 -0.93
CA TYR A 312 -6.90 4.58 -0.56
C TYR A 312 -5.38 4.58 -0.67
N SER A 313 -4.72 3.60 -0.06
CA SER A 313 -3.25 3.55 0.00
C SER A 313 -2.64 3.25 -1.37
N ALA A 314 -3.37 2.58 -2.26
CA ALA A 314 -2.94 2.29 -3.64
C ALA A 314 -3.20 3.44 -4.61
N SER A 315 -3.66 4.61 -4.15
CA SER A 315 -4.12 5.70 -5.02
C SER A 315 -3.56 7.05 -4.57
N GLY A 316 -3.40 7.98 -5.50
CA GLY A 316 -2.90 9.30 -5.17
C GLY A 316 -2.52 10.13 -6.38
N ALA A 317 -1.76 11.18 -6.14
CA ALA A 317 -1.19 12.04 -7.17
C ALA A 317 0.30 11.71 -7.37
N LEU A 318 0.78 11.91 -8.60
CA LEU A 318 2.17 11.74 -8.99
C LEU A 318 2.72 13.07 -9.52
N ILE A 319 3.10 13.96 -8.60
CA ILE A 319 3.84 15.20 -8.82
C ILE A 319 3.04 16.32 -9.47
N THR A 320 2.47 16.13 -10.67
CA THR A 320 1.87 17.21 -11.47
C THR A 320 0.35 17.13 -11.56
N ASP A 321 -0.31 18.21 -11.98
CA ASP A 321 -1.77 18.23 -12.21
C ASP A 321 -2.23 17.23 -13.27
N ALA A 322 -1.42 17.02 -14.32
CA ALA A 322 -1.68 16.00 -15.34
C ALA A 322 -1.69 14.59 -14.74
N MET A 323 -0.99 14.39 -13.62
CA MET A 323 -0.90 13.14 -12.88
C MET A 323 -1.54 13.23 -11.49
N SER A 324 -2.53 14.12 -11.32
CA SER A 324 -3.26 14.33 -10.06
C SER A 324 -4.12 13.14 -9.62
N ALA A 325 -4.45 12.22 -10.54
CA ALA A 325 -5.25 11.04 -10.25
C ALA A 325 -4.60 9.77 -10.84
N VAL A 326 -3.93 9.00 -9.99
CA VAL A 326 -3.31 7.72 -10.32
C VAL A 326 -3.82 6.65 -9.35
N GLY A 327 -4.17 5.48 -9.86
CA GLY A 327 -4.72 4.38 -9.08
C GLY A 327 -6.25 4.36 -9.10
N VAL A 328 -6.86 3.89 -8.02
CA VAL A 328 -8.29 3.59 -7.96
C VAL A 328 -9.10 4.77 -7.40
N SER A 329 -10.32 4.94 -7.90
CA SER A 329 -11.25 5.89 -7.27
C SER A 329 -11.73 5.31 -5.94
N THR A 330 -11.13 5.74 -4.83
CA THR A 330 -11.27 5.15 -3.49
C THR A 330 -12.73 4.88 -3.08
N TRP A 331 -13.62 5.87 -3.23
CA TRP A 331 -15.03 5.73 -2.85
C TRP A 331 -15.81 4.82 -3.80
N LYS A 332 -15.60 4.91 -5.12
CA LYS A 332 -16.27 4.06 -6.13
C LYS A 332 -15.85 2.60 -5.96
N PHE A 333 -14.55 2.37 -5.77
CA PHE A 333 -13.99 1.05 -5.53
C PHE A 333 -14.55 0.45 -4.25
N THR A 334 -14.57 1.20 -3.15
CA THR A 334 -15.15 0.75 -1.88
C THR A 334 -16.63 0.41 -2.01
N LEU A 335 -17.40 1.25 -2.70
CA LEU A 335 -18.84 1.05 -2.89
C LEU A 335 -19.12 -0.17 -3.76
N ALA A 336 -18.35 -0.37 -4.84
CA ALA A 336 -18.47 -1.57 -5.68
C ALA A 336 -18.15 -2.84 -4.89
N MET A 337 -17.02 -2.87 -4.16
CA MET A 337 -16.67 -3.98 -3.26
C MET A 337 -17.76 -4.28 -2.24
N ALA A 338 -18.32 -3.24 -1.61
CA ALA A 338 -19.42 -3.41 -0.67
C ALA A 338 -20.65 -4.02 -1.36
N ALA A 339 -21.08 -3.46 -2.49
CA ALA A 339 -22.25 -3.91 -3.22
C ALA A 339 -22.12 -5.36 -3.68
N GLU A 340 -20.99 -5.71 -4.30
CA GLU A 340 -20.73 -7.05 -4.84
C GLU A 340 -20.62 -8.10 -3.73
N LEU A 341 -19.87 -7.81 -2.65
CA LEU A 341 -19.75 -8.73 -1.51
C LEU A 341 -21.09 -8.93 -0.79
N ILE A 342 -21.86 -7.86 -0.59
CA ILE A 342 -23.18 -7.94 0.04
C ILE A 342 -24.16 -8.69 -0.87
N ALA A 343 -24.15 -8.44 -2.17
CA ALA A 343 -24.98 -9.16 -3.13
C ALA A 343 -24.67 -10.67 -3.10
N GLY A 344 -23.38 -11.04 -3.08
CA GLY A 344 -22.93 -12.42 -2.91
C GLY A 344 -23.45 -13.07 -1.63
N ALA A 345 -23.27 -12.38 -0.50
CA ALA A 345 -23.73 -12.87 0.80
C ALA A 345 -25.26 -13.02 0.86
N ALA A 346 -26.00 -12.08 0.27
CA ALA A 346 -27.46 -12.13 0.18
C ALA A 346 -27.92 -13.31 -0.68
N LEU A 347 -27.31 -13.53 -1.84
CA LEU A 347 -27.64 -14.67 -2.71
C LEU A 347 -27.42 -16.00 -1.97
N ALA A 348 -26.31 -16.15 -1.25
CA ALA A 348 -26.04 -17.36 -0.47
C ALA A 348 -27.09 -17.61 0.64
N LEU A 349 -27.63 -16.56 1.24
CA LEU A 349 -28.62 -16.66 2.33
C LEU A 349 -30.05 -16.92 1.83
N TYR A 350 -30.45 -16.27 0.74
CA TYR A 350 -31.86 -16.24 0.31
C TYR A 350 -32.17 -17.24 -0.82
N LEU A 351 -31.21 -17.56 -1.69
CA LEU A 351 -31.44 -18.48 -2.81
C LEU A 351 -31.89 -19.88 -2.35
N PRO A 352 -31.29 -20.50 -1.30
CA PRO A 352 -31.75 -21.81 -0.81
C PRO A 352 -33.15 -21.77 -0.19
N ARG A 353 -33.60 -20.61 0.30
CA ARG A 353 -34.94 -20.45 0.90
C ARG A 353 -36.03 -20.31 -0.16
N LEU A 354 -35.70 -19.74 -1.31
CA LEU A 354 -36.59 -19.63 -2.46
C LEU A 354 -36.79 -20.99 -3.13
N LEU A 355 -35.70 -21.74 -3.32
CA LEU A 355 -35.73 -23.08 -3.95
C LEU A 355 -36.42 -24.15 -3.11
N LYS A 356 -36.51 -23.97 -1.78
CA LYS A 356 -37.28 -24.87 -0.89
C LYS A 356 -38.77 -24.56 -0.82
N ARG A 357 -39.22 -23.44 -1.40
CA ARG A 357 -40.63 -23.01 -1.42
C ARG A 357 -41.36 -23.36 -2.72
N THR A 358 -40.62 -23.80 -3.74
CA THR A 358 -41.13 -24.36 -5.00
C THR A 358 -41.10 -25.87 -4.96
#